data_AF-A0A6P0VB67-F1
#
_entry.id   AF-A0A6P0VB67-F1
#
_cell.length_a   1.000
_cell.length_b   1.000
_cell.length_c   1.000
_cell.angle_alpha   90.00
_cell.angle_beta   90.00
_cell.angle_gamma   90.00
#
_symmetry.space_group_name_H-M   'P 1'
#
loop_
_entity.id
_entity.type
_entity.pdbx_description
1 polymer ?
#
loop_
_entity_poly.entity_id
_entity_poly.type
_entity_poly.pdbx_seq_one_letter_code
_entity_poly.pdbx_strand_id
1 'polypeptide(L)' 'LVLPVSAHNTTQECSSCGEKVLKKLHIRWHHCPNCGCSLDRDHNAAINIKNRAVGHPVLKAQLMSDGLPGVTEKPTLTR' A
#
# COMPACT_ATOMS: atom_id res chain seq x y z
N LEU A 1 -7.41 2.56 14.39
CA LEU A 1 -7.29 3.25 13.10
C LEU A 1 -6.73 2.28 12.08
N VAL A 2 -7.21 2.33 10.83
CA VAL A 2 -6.79 1.43 9.74
C VAL A 2 -6.39 2.30 8.55
N LEU A 3 -5.25 1.99 7.93
CA LEU A 3 -4.76 2.69 6.76
C LEU A 3 -4.70 1.70 5.57
N PRO A 4 -5.44 1.96 4.47
CA PRO A 4 -5.32 1.15 3.28
C PRO A 4 -3.97 1.41 2.60
N VAL A 5 -3.29 0.34 2.18
CA VAL A 5 -2.06 0.41 1.38
C VAL A 5 -2.17 -0.52 0.16
N SER A 6 -1.47 -0.18 -0.92
CA SER A 6 -1.41 -1.03 -2.10
C SER A 6 -0.74 -2.36 -1.77
N ALA A 7 -1.42 -3.48 -2.04
CA ALA A 7 -0.92 -4.84 -1.81
C ALA A 7 -0.13 -5.42 -3.00
N HIS A 8 -0.09 -4.73 -4.14
CA HIS A 8 0.52 -5.24 -5.36
C HIS A 8 2.01 -5.58 -5.16
N ASN A 9 2.42 -6.74 -5.69
CA ASN A 9 3.80 -7.28 -5.69
C ASN A 9 4.43 -7.54 -4.32
N THR A 10 3.74 -7.36 -3.20
CA THR A 10 4.30 -7.50 -1.84
C THR A 10 4.88 -8.88 -1.54
N THR A 11 4.37 -9.94 -2.18
CA THR A 11 4.89 -11.32 -2.05
C THR A 11 6.11 -11.60 -2.92
N GLN A 12 6.40 -10.73 -3.89
CA GLN A 12 7.48 -10.88 -4.87
C GLN A 12 8.66 -9.96 -4.53
N GLU A 13 8.39 -8.75 -4.06
CA GLU A 13 9.41 -7.80 -3.61
C GLU A 13 10.10 -8.28 -2.33
N CYS A 14 11.43 -8.25 -2.31
CA CYS A 14 12.21 -8.54 -1.12
C CYS A 14 12.15 -7.38 -0.13
N SER A 15 11.70 -7.65 1.09
CA SER A 15 11.58 -6.60 2.12
C SER A 15 12.93 -6.05 2.61
N SER A 16 14.03 -6.73 2.31
CA SER A 16 15.37 -6.32 2.72
C SER A 16 16.11 -5.46 1.70
N CYS A 17 15.90 -5.68 0.40
CA CYS A 17 16.66 -5.00 -0.66
C CYS A 17 15.80 -4.41 -1.79
N GLY A 18 14.49 -4.66 -1.79
CA GLY A 18 13.57 -4.17 -2.83
C GLY A 18 13.56 -4.99 -4.12
N GLU A 19 14.47 -5.95 -4.30
CA GLU A 19 14.56 -6.76 -5.53
C GLU A 19 13.28 -7.57 -5.77
N LYS A 20 12.84 -7.67 -7.03
CA LYS A 20 11.66 -8.44 -7.39
C LYS A 20 12.03 -9.89 -7.65
N VAL A 21 11.70 -10.75 -6.70
CA VAL A 21 11.96 -12.18 -6.79
C VAL A 21 10.71 -12.89 -7.32
N LEU A 22 10.70 -13.28 -8.59
CA LEU A 22 9.56 -13.98 -9.21
C LEU A 22 9.37 -15.39 -8.62
N LYS A 23 8.15 -15.72 -8.21
CA LYS A 23 7.77 -17.05 -7.68
C LYS A 23 6.27 -17.33 -7.85
N LYS A 24 5.93 -18.62 -7.98
CA LYS A 24 4.54 -19.10 -8.04
C LYS A 24 3.85 -19.00 -6.66
N LEU A 25 2.52 -18.92 -6.65
CA LEU A 25 1.72 -18.75 -5.43
C LEU A 25 1.85 -19.92 -4.43
N HIS A 26 2.19 -21.13 -4.88
CA HIS A 26 2.42 -22.26 -3.97
C HIS A 26 3.79 -22.22 -3.28
N ILE A 27 4.72 -21.39 -3.76
CA ILE A 27 6.03 -21.24 -3.09
C ILE A 27 5.79 -20.35 -1.87
N ARG A 28 5.91 -20.96 -0.68
CA ARG A 28 5.66 -20.32 0.62
C ARG A 28 6.91 -19.73 1.26
N TRP A 29 8.09 -20.07 0.76
CA TRP A 29 9.37 -19.53 1.23
C TRP A 29 9.86 -18.39 0.31
N HIS A 30 10.28 -17.27 0.90
CA HIS A 30 10.95 -16.18 0.20
C HIS A 30 12.45 -16.32 0.40
N HIS A 31 13.17 -16.62 -0.69
CA HIS A 31 14.62 -16.58 -0.75
C HIS A 31 15.05 -15.55 -1.79
N CYS A 32 15.77 -14.52 -1.37
CA CYS A 32 16.25 -13.46 -2.25
C CYS A 32 17.69 -13.75 -2.72
N PRO A 33 17.92 -13.97 -4.02
CA PRO A 33 19.27 -14.23 -4.54
C PRO A 33 20.17 -12.99 -4.52
N ASN A 34 19.61 -11.78 -4.41
CA ASN A 34 20.37 -10.53 -4.41
C ASN A 34 21.00 -10.21 -3.04
N CYS A 35 20.26 -10.43 -1.94
CA CYS A 35 20.72 -10.05 -0.60
C CYS A 35 20.77 -11.21 0.41
N GLY A 36 20.39 -12.42 0.01
CA GLY A 36 20.38 -13.60 0.88
C GLY A 36 19.21 -13.68 1.88
N CYS A 37 18.29 -12.70 1.87
CA CYS A 37 17.12 -12.71 2.74
C CYS A 37 16.30 -13.99 2.56
N SER A 38 16.01 -14.71 3.66
CA SER A 38 15.40 -16.04 3.66
C SER A 38 14.40 -16.17 4.80
N LEU A 39 13.10 -16.16 4.49
CA LEU A 39 12.01 -16.24 5.47
C LEU A 39 10.70 -16.70 4.82
N ASP A 40 9.65 -16.89 5.62
CA ASP A 40 8.30 -17.14 5.09
C ASP A 40 7.82 -15.96 4.22
N ARG A 41 7.19 -16.28 3.09
CA ARG A 41 6.74 -15.32 2.09
C ARG A 41 5.68 -14.36 2.63
N ASP A 42 4.77 -14.85 3.47
CA ASP A 42 3.70 -14.01 4.01
C ASP A 42 4.28 -13.05 5.07
N HIS A 43 5.30 -13.48 5.81
CA HIS A 43 6.05 -12.59 6.71
C HIS A 43 6.83 -11.51 5.93
N ASN A 44 7.51 -11.86 4.84
CA ASN A 44 8.13 -10.88 3.92
C ASN A 44 7.10 -9.87 3.38
N ALA A 45 5.93 -10.36 2.94
CA ALA A 45 4.86 -9.51 2.44
C ALA A 45 4.32 -8.55 3.52
N ALA A 46 4.15 -9.02 4.76
CA ALA A 46 3.72 -8.19 5.88
C ALA A 46 4.72 -7.07 6.19
N ILE A 47 6.03 -7.34 6.10
CA ILE A 47 7.06 -6.30 6.24
C ILE A 47 6.93 -5.25 5.13
N ASN A 48 6.73 -5.67 3.87
CA ASN A 48 6.50 -4.73 2.77
C ASN A 48 5.26 -3.85 2.98
N ILE A 49 4.15 -4.45 3.44
CA ILE A 49 2.92 -3.72 3.79
C ILE A 49 3.18 -2.69 4.89
N LYS A 50 3.88 -3.10 5.96
CA LYS A 50 4.28 -2.20 7.04
C LYS A 50 5.12 -1.04 6.51
N ASN A 51 6.16 -1.32 5.73
CA ASN A 51 7.07 -0.32 5.19
C ASN A 51 6.34 0.69 4.30
N ARG A 52 5.37 0.25 3.50
CA ARG A 52 4.52 1.14 2.69
C ARG A 52 3.59 2.03 3.53
N ALA A 53 3.21 1.61 4.73
CA ALA A 53 2.38 2.41 5.63
C ALA A 53 3.18 3.44 6.45
N VAL A 54 4.50 3.26 6.59
CA VAL A 54 5.36 4.20 7.34
C VAL A 54 5.30 5.58 6.71
N GLY A 55 5.12 6.61 7.54
CA GLY A 55 5.08 8.02 7.11
C GLY A 55 3.71 8.49 6.61
N HIS A 56 2.71 7.61 6.49
CA HIS A 56 1.36 8.04 6.17
C HIS A 56 0.63 8.60 7.41
N PRO A 57 0.08 9.83 7.35
CA PRO A 57 -0.70 10.38 8.44
C PRO A 57 -2.00 9.58 8.57
N VAL A 58 -2.22 9.03 9.77
CA VAL A 58 -3.40 8.22 10.07
C VAL A 58 -4.63 9.10 10.41
N LEU A 59 -4.41 10.39 10.58
CA LEU A 59 -5.42 11.42 10.83
C LEU A 59 -5.29 12.51 9.78
N LYS A 60 -6.11 12.48 8.72
CA LYS A 60 -6.39 13.68 7.91
C LYS A 60 -7.83 14.11 8.15
N ALA A 61 -8.07 14.65 9.33
CA ALA A 61 -9.04 15.73 9.46
C ALA A 61 -8.21 17.02 9.55
N GLN A 62 -8.62 18.06 8.82
CA GLN A 62 -7.92 19.35 8.58
C GLN A 62 -6.89 19.25 7.43
N LEU A 63 -7.04 19.88 6.28
CA LEU A 63 -7.79 21.09 5.92
C LEU A 63 -8.56 20.85 4.62
N MET A 64 -9.84 21.21 4.65
CA MET A 64 -10.63 21.50 3.46
C MET A 64 -9.89 22.63 2.74
N SER A 65 -9.43 22.41 1.51
CA SER A 65 -8.95 23.53 0.69
C SER A 65 -10.15 24.46 0.46
N ASP A 66 -9.98 25.71 0.86
CA ASP A 66 -10.99 26.76 0.84
C ASP A 66 -11.86 26.73 -0.43
N GLY A 67 -13.17 26.82 -0.23
CA GLY A 67 -14.15 26.81 -1.30
C GLY A 67 -13.90 27.95 -2.30
N LEU A 68 -13.83 27.60 -3.59
CA LEU A 68 -13.95 28.56 -4.67
C LEU A 68 -15.41 29.05 -4.73
N PRO A 69 -15.69 30.36 -4.60
CA PRO A 69 -17.04 30.88 -4.77
C PRO A 69 -17.35 30.96 -6.27
N GLY A 70 -18.46 30.33 -6.66
CA GLY A 70 -19.13 30.60 -7.94
C GLY A 70 -18.81 29.63 -9.07
N VAL A 71 -19.53 28.51 -9.12
CA VAL A 71 -20.15 28.04 -10.37
C VAL A 71 -21.58 27.62 -10.04
N THR A 72 -22.48 28.19 -10.82
CA THR A 72 -23.95 28.22 -10.76
C THR A 72 -24.62 26.85 -10.79
N GLU A 73 -25.75 26.73 -10.09
CA GLU A 73 -26.61 25.55 -9.95
C GLU A 73 -27.18 24.97 -11.27
N LYS A 74 -27.50 23.66 -11.26
CA LYS A 74 -28.81 23.06 -11.65
C LYS A 74 -28.77 21.51 -11.66
N PRO A 75 -29.91 20.79 -11.59
CA PRO A 75 -31.14 21.01 -10.84
C PRO A 75 -31.51 19.81 -9.92
N THR A 76 -32.40 20.08 -8.98
CA THR A 76 -33.06 19.12 -8.08
C THR A 76 -33.84 18.04 -8.84
N LEU A 77 -33.63 16.76 -8.50
CA LEU A 77 -34.58 15.69 -8.80
C LEU A 77 -35.65 15.68 -7.70
N THR A 78 -36.83 16.21 -8.01
CA THR A 78 -38.05 15.99 -7.24
C THR A 78 -38.48 14.53 -7.36
N ARG A 79 -38.93 13.94 -6.24
CA ARG A 79 -39.75 12.73 -6.27
C ARG A 79 -41.20 13.10 -6.55
#